data_AF-A0A0U5FWX8-F1
#
_entry.id   AF-A0A0U5FWX8-F1
#
_cell.length_a   1.000
_cell.length_b   1.000
_cell.length_c   1.000
_cell.angle_alpha   90.00
_cell.angle_beta   90.00
_cell.angle_gamma   90.00
#
_symmetry.space_group_name_H-M   'P 1'
#
loop_
_entity.id
_entity.type
_entity.pdbx_description
1 polymer ?
#
loop_
_entity_poly.entity_id
_entity_poly.type
_entity_poly.pdbx_seq_one_letter_code
_entity_poly.pdbx_strand_id
1 'polypeptide(L)'
;MADTTQTPSRSTTPPSEPPNPLLRPSHPFISDLEQEVLDEYARLLGNVNKLSTKLADLAESPSSMTLDGLRQLERKTATVCTLLKASVYSIVLQQQMINEGEEAAQQQHHLQEETGSVPMGEEGYDVGDVSYQY
;
A
#
# COMPACT_ATOMS: atom_id res chain seq x y z
N MET A 1 -6.76 -77.89 -39.81
CA MET A 1 -5.41 -77.31 -39.64
C MET A 1 -5.60 -75.86 -39.26
N ALA A 2 -5.51 -75.57 -37.96
CA ALA A 2 -5.54 -74.20 -37.42
C ALA A 2 -4.22 -74.02 -36.68
N ASP A 3 -3.42 -73.06 -37.12
CA ASP A 3 -2.09 -72.80 -36.61
C ASP A 3 -2.17 -71.83 -35.42
N THR A 4 -1.61 -72.25 -34.29
CA THR A 4 -1.68 -71.54 -33.01
C THR A 4 -0.44 -70.66 -32.87
N THR A 5 -0.65 -69.35 -32.83
CA THR A 5 0.39 -68.35 -32.51
C THR A 5 0.97 -68.59 -31.12
N GLN A 6 2.24 -68.98 -31.04
CA GLN A 6 3.02 -69.07 -29.82
C GLN A 6 3.92 -67.84 -29.70
N THR A 7 3.58 -66.95 -28.77
CA THR A 7 4.45 -65.86 -28.31
C THR A 7 5.22 -66.34 -27.08
N PRO A 8 6.57 -66.35 -27.10
CA PRO A 8 7.36 -66.38 -25.87
C PRO A 8 8.09 -65.06 -25.71
N SER A 9 8.05 -64.48 -24.50
CA SER A 9 9.24 -63.85 -23.87
C SER A 9 8.92 -63.37 -22.46
N ARG A 10 9.30 -64.23 -21.52
CA ARG A 10 9.62 -63.90 -20.14
C ARG A 10 10.90 -63.04 -20.12
N SER A 11 10.95 -62.02 -19.25
CA SER A 11 12.10 -61.57 -18.42
C SER A 11 11.80 -60.16 -17.89
N THR A 12 11.37 -60.00 -16.64
CA THR A 12 12.24 -59.76 -15.47
C THR A 12 13.20 -58.59 -15.69
N THR A 13 12.80 -57.46 -15.12
CA THR A 13 13.46 -56.17 -14.95
C THR A 13 14.89 -56.30 -14.38
N PRO A 14 15.93 -55.70 -15.03
CA PRO A 14 17.25 -55.53 -14.43
C PRO A 14 17.33 -54.22 -13.60
N PRO A 15 18.36 -54.06 -12.75
CA PRO A 15 18.46 -53.00 -11.76
C PRO A 15 18.88 -51.65 -12.36
N SER A 16 18.31 -50.57 -11.83
CA SER A 16 18.80 -49.18 -11.80
C SER A 16 20.07 -48.88 -12.63
N GLU A 17 19.89 -48.66 -13.93
CA GLU A 17 20.94 -48.17 -14.82
C GLU A 17 20.84 -46.63 -14.91
N PRO A 18 21.93 -45.86 -14.76
CA PRO A 18 21.87 -44.41 -14.96
C PRO A 18 21.39 -44.12 -16.40
N PRO A 19 20.56 -43.07 -16.60
CA PRO A 19 19.89 -42.79 -17.87
C PRO A 19 20.86 -42.50 -19.03
N ASN A 20 22.13 -42.22 -18.73
CA ASN A 20 23.17 -41.95 -19.71
C ASN A 20 24.20 -43.10 -19.76
N PRO A 21 24.31 -43.84 -20.89
CA PRO A 21 25.23 -44.96 -21.04
C PRO A 21 26.72 -44.56 -21.01
N LEU A 22 27.01 -43.26 -21.13
CA LEU A 22 28.36 -42.67 -21.02
C LEU A 22 28.82 -42.44 -19.58
N LEU A 23 27.92 -42.50 -18.60
CA LEU A 23 28.25 -42.32 -17.17
C LEU A 23 28.54 -43.65 -16.47
N ARG A 24 28.81 -44.71 -17.24
CA ARG A 24 29.14 -46.02 -16.68
C ARG A 24 30.65 -46.06 -16.44
N PRO A 25 31.12 -46.45 -15.22
CA PRO A 25 32.54 -46.48 -14.86
C PRO A 25 33.45 -47.36 -15.74
N SER A 26 32.89 -48.08 -16.71
CA SER A 26 33.56 -49.10 -17.52
C SER A 26 33.23 -48.96 -19.01
N HIS A 27 33.03 -47.74 -19.51
CA HIS A 27 32.91 -47.52 -20.94
C HIS A 27 34.31 -47.67 -21.60
N PRO A 28 34.52 -48.67 -22.50
CA PRO A 28 35.84 -49.04 -23.02
C PRO A 28 36.48 -48.01 -24.00
N PHE A 29 35.86 -46.83 -24.13
CA PHE A 29 36.28 -45.75 -25.04
C PHE A 29 36.39 -44.39 -24.33
N ILE A 30 36.26 -44.35 -23.01
CA ILE A 30 36.35 -43.12 -22.21
C ILE A 30 37.57 -43.27 -21.29
N SER A 31 38.45 -42.28 -21.30
CA SER A 31 39.61 -42.25 -20.41
C SER A 31 39.18 -42.00 -18.96
N ASP A 32 39.91 -42.51 -17.97
CA ASP A 32 39.58 -42.33 -16.54
C ASP A 32 39.34 -40.85 -16.16
N LEU A 33 40.11 -39.92 -16.75
CA LEU A 33 39.95 -38.48 -16.57
C LEU A 33 38.63 -37.95 -17.17
N GLU A 34 38.23 -38.46 -18.33
CA GLU A 34 37.00 -38.03 -19.00
C GLU A 34 35.76 -38.48 -18.23
N GLN A 35 35.80 -39.67 -17.61
CA GLN A 35 34.75 -40.16 -16.74
C GLN A 35 34.61 -39.30 -15.48
N GLU A 36 35.72 -38.94 -14.84
CA GLU A 36 35.73 -38.04 -13.67
C GLU A 36 35.15 -36.66 -14.02
N VAL A 37 35.55 -36.10 -15.17
CA VAL A 37 35.02 -34.82 -15.66
C VAL A 37 33.51 -34.90 -15.94
N LEU A 38 33.03 -35.98 -16.57
CA LEU A 38 31.60 -36.18 -16.82
C LEU A 38 30.78 -36.31 -15.53
N ASP A 39 31.31 -37.00 -14.51
CA ASP A 39 30.68 -37.14 -13.22
C ASP A 39 30.60 -35.79 -12.48
N GLU A 40 31.64 -34.96 -12.57
CA GLU A 40 31.61 -33.59 -12.04
C GLU A 40 30.64 -32.68 -12.80
N TYR A 41 30.55 -32.80 -14.13
CA TYR A 41 29.53 -32.06 -14.90
C TYR A 41 28.12 -32.50 -14.55
N ALA A 42 27.88 -33.80 -14.36
CA ALA A 42 26.58 -34.31 -13.92
C ALA A 42 26.22 -33.80 -12.52
N ARG A 43 27.18 -33.77 -11.60
CA ARG A 43 27.01 -33.19 -10.27
C ARG A 43 26.75 -31.68 -10.34
N LEU A 44 27.50 -30.95 -11.15
CA LEU A 44 27.35 -29.50 -11.34
C LEU A 44 25.98 -29.18 -11.93
N LEU A 45 25.55 -29.89 -12.96
CA LEU A 45 24.21 -29.75 -13.53
C LEU A 45 23.13 -29.99 -12.48
N GLY A 46 23.28 -31.05 -11.68
CA GLY A 46 22.39 -31.32 -10.54
C GLY A 46 22.36 -30.17 -9.53
N ASN A 47 23.52 -29.58 -9.23
CA ASN A 47 23.63 -28.44 -8.31
C ASN A 47 23.01 -27.17 -8.88
N VAL A 48 23.21 -26.88 -10.17
CA VAL A 48 22.63 -25.72 -10.85
C VAL A 48 21.11 -25.85 -10.93
N ASN A 49 20.58 -27.05 -11.22
CA ASN A 49 19.15 -27.30 -11.19
C ASN A 49 18.56 -27.10 -9.79
N LYS A 50 19.21 -27.63 -8.74
CA LYS A 50 18.80 -27.40 -7.35
C LYS A 50 18.83 -25.91 -6.97
N LEU A 51 19.86 -25.19 -7.41
CA LEU A 51 19.99 -23.75 -7.18
C LEU A 51 18.87 -22.99 -7.88
N SER A 52 18.60 -23.31 -9.15
CA SER A 52 17.53 -22.70 -9.95
C SER A 52 16.16 -22.90 -9.29
N THR A 53 15.83 -24.12 -8.86
CA THR A 53 14.59 -24.40 -8.13
C THR A 53 14.50 -23.59 -6.84
N LYS A 54 15.57 -23.56 -6.03
CA LYS A 54 15.58 -22.77 -4.79
C LYS A 54 15.43 -21.27 -5.04
N LEU A 55 16.04 -20.75 -6.10
CA LEU A 55 15.88 -19.34 -6.48
C LEU A 55 14.45 -19.04 -6.94
N ALA A 56 13.82 -19.94 -7.70
CA ALA A 56 12.42 -19.80 -8.08
C ALA A 56 11.51 -19.77 -6.83
N ASP A 57 11.70 -20.72 -5.91
CA ASP A 57 10.94 -20.78 -4.65
C ASP A 57 11.12 -19.51 -3.80
N LEU A 58 12.36 -19.01 -3.72
CA LEU A 58 12.69 -17.77 -2.99
C LEU A 58 12.20 -16.50 -3.70
N ALA A 59 12.06 -16.52 -5.02
CA ALA A 59 11.54 -15.37 -5.76
C ALA A 59 10.01 -15.27 -5.61
N GLU A 60 9.33 -16.40 -5.51
CA GLU A 60 7.87 -16.45 -5.48
C GLU A 60 7.31 -16.25 -4.06
N SER A 61 7.90 -16.87 -3.04
CA SER A 61 7.31 -16.93 -1.69
C SER A 61 7.37 -15.63 -0.85
N PRO A 62 8.50 -14.91 -0.69
CA PRO A 62 8.55 -13.69 0.11
C PRO A 62 8.01 -12.46 -0.62
N SER A 63 8.06 -12.44 -1.96
CA SER A 63 7.62 -11.31 -2.78
C SER A 63 6.11 -11.08 -2.66
N SER A 64 5.31 -12.15 -2.65
CA SER A 64 3.86 -12.06 -2.51
C SER A 64 3.45 -11.54 -1.11
N MET A 65 4.01 -12.13 -0.04
CA MET A 65 3.65 -11.78 1.33
C MET A 65 4.02 -10.34 1.69
N THR A 66 5.17 -9.85 1.21
CA THR A 66 5.61 -8.47 1.46
C THR A 66 4.76 -7.46 0.69
N LEU A 67 4.41 -7.74 -0.57
CA LEU A 67 3.54 -6.88 -1.37
C LEU A 67 2.12 -6.82 -0.80
N ASP A 68 1.56 -7.94 -0.34
CA ASP A 68 0.27 -7.96 0.35
C ASP A 68 0.28 -7.17 1.66
N GLY A 69 1.37 -7.28 2.42
CA GLY A 69 1.60 -6.48 3.62
C GLY A 69 1.63 -4.98 3.32
N LEU A 70 2.38 -4.56 2.29
CA LEU A 70 2.45 -3.16 1.86
C LEU A 70 1.09 -2.64 1.39
N ARG A 71 0.34 -3.43 0.61
CA ARG A 71 -1.00 -3.05 0.15
C ARG A 71 -1.99 -2.90 1.30
N GLN A 72 -1.92 -3.78 2.30
CA GLN A 72 -2.77 -3.68 3.48
C GLN A 72 -2.39 -2.46 4.32
N LEU A 73 -1.10 -2.16 4.44
CA LEU A 73 -0.59 -0.97 5.11
C LEU A 73 -1.05 0.31 4.40
N GLU A 74 -0.93 0.38 3.08
CA GLU A 74 -1.40 1.49 2.25
C GLU A 74 -2.87 1.79 2.51
N ARG A 75 -3.74 0.77 2.43
CA ARG A 75 -5.18 0.93 2.68
C ARG A 75 -5.46 1.47 4.08
N LYS A 76 -4.78 0.96 5.11
CA LYS A 76 -4.97 1.40 6.49
C LYS A 76 -4.52 2.86 6.66
N THR A 77 -3.35 3.21 6.15
CA THR A 77 -2.81 4.57 6.24
C THR A 77 -3.64 5.56 5.42
N ALA A 78 -4.14 5.18 4.23
CA ALA A 78 -5.04 6.00 3.42
C ALA A 78 -6.35 6.32 4.16
N THR A 79 -6.92 5.33 4.86
CA THR A 79 -8.09 5.54 5.72
C THR A 79 -7.77 6.50 6.86
N VAL A 80 -6.66 6.30 7.58
CA VAL A 80 -6.25 7.21 8.67
C VAL A 80 -6.01 8.63 8.16
N CYS A 81 -5.32 8.80 7.03
CA CYS A 81 -5.08 10.09 6.39
C CYS A 81 -6.39 10.79 5.99
N THR A 82 -7.36 10.03 5.46
CA THR A 82 -8.69 10.56 5.10
C THR A 82 -9.46 11.03 6.33
N LEU A 83 -9.48 10.22 7.40
CA LEU A 83 -10.13 10.59 8.65
C LEU A 83 -9.48 11.82 9.29
N LEU A 84 -8.15 11.88 9.28
CA LEU A 84 -7.39 13.03 9.76
C LEU A 84 -7.71 14.28 8.93
N LYS A 85 -7.73 14.16 7.59
CA LYS A 85 -8.06 15.27 6.70
C LYS A 85 -9.49 15.78 6.92
N ALA A 86 -10.46 14.88 7.06
CA ALA A 86 -11.85 15.26 7.37
C ALA A 86 -11.96 15.93 8.74
N SER A 87 -11.25 15.40 9.75
CA SER A 87 -11.21 15.98 11.10
C SER A 87 -10.63 17.39 11.10
N VAL A 88 -9.47 17.59 10.47
CA VAL A 88 -8.83 18.90 10.37
C VAL A 88 -9.70 19.88 9.58
N TYR A 89 -10.27 19.46 8.46
CA TYR A 89 -11.15 20.30 7.66
C TYR A 89 -12.39 20.75 8.44
N SER A 90 -13.02 19.84 9.18
CA SER A 90 -14.18 20.15 10.02
C SER A 90 -13.85 21.20 11.09
N ILE A 91 -12.69 21.06 11.76
CA ILE A 91 -12.25 22.01 12.79
C ILE A 91 -11.96 23.38 12.20
N VAL A 92 -11.22 23.46 11.09
CA VAL A 92 -10.87 24.73 10.44
C VAL A 92 -12.13 25.45 9.96
N LEU A 93 -13.08 24.72 9.37
CA LEU A 93 -14.33 25.29 8.90
C LEU A 93 -15.20 25.82 10.05
N GLN A 94 -15.32 25.06 11.14
CA GLN A 94 -16.05 25.51 12.33
C GLN A 94 -15.43 26.78 12.92
N GLN A 95 -14.10 26.89 12.96
CA GLN A 95 -13.42 28.10 13.45
C GLN A 95 -13.67 29.31 12.56
N GLN A 96 -13.67 29.13 11.23
CA GLN A 96 -14.01 30.21 10.29
C GLN A 96 -15.44 30.71 10.53
N MET A 97 -16.40 29.79 10.67
CA MET A 97 -17.80 30.14 10.94
C MET A 97 -17.99 30.88 12.28
N ILE A 98 -17.27 30.48 13.33
CA ILE A 98 -17.32 31.14 14.64
C ILE A 98 -16.74 32.55 14.54
N ASN A 99 -15.55 32.70 13.96
CA ASN A 99 -14.90 34.00 13.82
C ASN A 99 -15.73 34.97 12.96
N GLU A 100 -16.26 34.52 11.83
CA GLU A 100 -17.13 35.32 10.95
C GLU A 100 -18.47 35.69 11.64
N GLY A 101 -19.03 34.78 12.44
CA GLY A 101 -20.26 35.03 13.19
C GLY A 101 -20.10 36.06 14.32
N GLU A 102 -18.95 36.06 15.00
CA GLU A 102 -18.62 37.04 16.04
C GLU A 102 -18.48 38.46 15.47
N GLU A 103 -17.86 38.61 14.29
CA GLU A 103 -17.74 39.89 13.58
C GLU A 103 -19.12 40.44 13.17
N ALA A 104 -20.01 39.58 12.69
CA ALA A 104 -21.38 39.96 12.32
C ALA A 104 -22.23 40.40 13.53
N ALA A 105 -22.06 39.74 14.68
CA ALA A 105 -22.76 40.11 15.91
C ALA A 105 -22.30 41.47 16.47
N GLN A 106 -21.01 41.79 16.36
CA GLN A 106 -20.47 43.09 16.79
C GLN A 106 -20.97 44.25 15.92
N GLN A 107 -21.13 44.05 14.60
CA GLN A 107 -21.71 45.07 13.72
C GLN A 107 -23.18 45.35 14.04
N GLN A 108 -23.99 44.34 14.37
CA GLN A 108 -25.38 44.57 14.79
C GLN A 108 -25.47 45.33 16.12
N HIS A 109 -24.57 45.06 17.07
CA HIS A 109 -24.57 45.78 18.35
C HIS A 109 -24.20 47.26 18.18
N HIS A 110 -23.25 47.57 17.28
CA HIS A 110 -22.85 48.96 17.01
C HIS A 110 -23.96 49.79 16.35
N LEU A 111 -24.69 49.20 15.40
CA LEU A 111 -25.81 49.86 14.72
C LEU A 111 -26.98 50.18 15.67
N GLN A 112 -27.18 49.36 16.70
CA GLN A 112 -28.24 49.57 17.69
C GLN A 112 -27.86 50.63 18.74
N GLU A 113 -26.59 50.76 19.11
CA GLU A 113 -26.12 51.83 20.00
C GLU A 113 -26.12 53.22 19.32
N GLU A 114 -25.81 53.29 18.02
CA GLU A 114 -25.77 54.57 17.29
C GLU A 114 -27.18 55.14 16.99
N THR A 115 -28.21 54.29 16.87
CA THR A 115 -29.59 54.73 16.64
C THR A 115 -30.40 54.99 17.92
N GLY A 116 -29.87 54.61 19.09
CA GLY A 116 -30.55 54.76 20.39
C GLY A 116 -30.31 56.09 21.13
N SER A 117 -29.43 56.94 20.63
CA SER A 117 -29.02 58.19 21.30
C SER A 117 -29.41 59.44 20.50
N VAL A 118 -30.72 59.77 20.48
CA VAL A 118 -31.14 61.15 20.16
C VAL A 118 -31.00 61.97 21.44
N PRO A 119 -30.04 62.91 21.54
CA PRO A 119 -29.97 63.80 22.69
C PRO A 119 -31.18 64.73 22.63
N MET A 120 -32.17 64.51 23.49
CA MET A 120 -33.17 65.53 23.85
C MET A 120 -32.42 66.65 24.58
N GLY A 121 -31.91 67.61 23.81
CA GLY A 121 -31.36 68.84 24.35
C GLY A 121 -32.47 69.62 25.04
N GLU A 122 -32.44 69.64 26.37
CA GLU A 122 -33.04 70.70 27.16
C GLU A 122 -32.45 72.05 26.71
N GLU A 123 -33.24 72.88 26.02
CA GLU A 123 -32.98 74.32 26.03
C GLU A 123 -33.66 74.91 27.27
N GLY A 124 -32.86 74.98 28.33
CA GLY A 124 -33.18 75.73 29.53
C GLY A 124 -33.10 77.24 29.30
N TYR A 125 -34.19 77.92 29.63
CA TYR A 125 -34.28 79.25 30.24
C TYR A 125 -33.31 80.35 29.77
N ASP A 126 -33.78 81.25 28.91
CA ASP A 126 -33.34 82.65 28.93
C ASP A 126 -34.32 83.46 29.79
N VAL A 127 -33.98 83.62 31.08
CA VAL A 127 -34.58 84.64 31.95
C VAL A 127 -33.71 85.88 31.80
N GLY A 128 -34.06 86.73 30.83
CA GLY A 128 -33.28 87.90 30.44
C GLY A 128 -34.13 89.13 30.17
N ASP A 129 -34.56 89.76 31.27
CA ASP A 129 -34.94 91.17 31.39
C ASP A 129 -36.31 91.66 30.89
N VAL A 130 -36.97 92.35 31.80
CA VAL A 130 -38.27 93.02 31.67
C VAL A 130 -38.01 94.46 31.27
N SER A 131 -38.53 94.89 30.13
CA SER A 131 -38.77 96.32 29.91
C SER A 131 -40.09 96.56 29.21
N TYR A 132 -41.07 97.00 30.00
CA TYR A 132 -42.27 97.65 29.52
C TYR A 132 -41.90 99.03 28.98
N GLN A 133 -42.19 99.31 27.70
CA GLN A 133 -42.41 100.68 27.24
C GLN A 133 -43.59 100.78 26.27
N TYR A 134 -44.60 101.49 26.79
CA TYR A 134 -45.72 102.25 26.20
C TYR A 134 -46.39 101.78 24.90
#